data_AF-A0A835PN16-F1
#
_entry.id   AF-A0A835PN16-F1
#
_cell.length_a   1.000
_cell.length_b   1.000
_cell.length_c   1.000
_cell.angle_alpha   90.00
_cell.angle_beta   90.00
_cell.angle_gamma   90.00
#
_symmetry.space_group_name_H-M   'P 1'
#
loop_
_entity.id
_entity.type
_entity.pdbx_description
1 polymer ?
#
loop_
_entity_poly.entity_id
_entity_poly.type
_entity_poly.pdbx_seq_one_letter_code
_entity_poly.pdbx_strand_id
1 'polypeptide(L)'
;MERLLAFVCVEGIFFSGSFYTISWHKKRGLMLELTFSNELISRVEGLHCDFSCLLYGLLNAKLSEERVQKIVADAVDIEKEFVCYALPTSLSE
;
A
#
# COMPACT_ATOMS: atom_id res chain seq x y z
N MET A 1 -6.12 -18.31 5.60
CA MET A 1 -6.90 -17.31 4.85
C MET A 1 -6.56 -15.89 5.29
N GLU A 2 -6.70 -15.55 6.58
CA GLU A 2 -6.38 -14.19 7.07
C GLU A 2 -4.96 -13.73 6.74
N ARG A 3 -3.98 -14.63 6.77
CA ARG A 3 -2.59 -14.30 6.39
C ARG A 3 -2.44 -13.83 4.94
N LEU A 4 -3.20 -14.40 4.01
CA LEU A 4 -3.15 -13.99 2.60
C LEU A 4 -3.78 -12.60 2.43
N LEU A 5 -4.88 -12.33 3.12
CA LEU A 5 -5.50 -11.01 3.11
C LEU A 5 -4.62 -9.95 3.80
N ALA A 6 -3.97 -10.32 4.91
CA ALA A 6 -2.99 -9.45 5.57
C ALA A 6 -1.82 -9.15 4.62
N PHE A 7 -1.35 -10.13 3.85
CA PHE A 7 -0.32 -9.92 2.84
C PHE A 7 -0.78 -8.97 1.72
N VAL A 8 -2.02 -9.10 1.23
CA VAL A 8 -2.63 -8.11 0.31
C VAL A 8 -2.57 -6.70 0.90
N CYS A 9 -2.87 -6.54 2.19
CA CYS A 9 -2.81 -5.23 2.85
C CYS A 9 -1.36 -4.71 2.96
N VAL A 10 -0.38 -5.58 3.19
CA VAL A 10 1.04 -5.19 3.25
C VAL A 10 1.53 -4.66 1.91
N GLU A 11 1.26 -5.37 0.82
CA GLU A 11 1.75 -5.00 -0.52
C GLU A 11 0.92 -3.86 -1.14
N GLY A 12 -0.36 -3.73 -0.77
CA GLY A 12 -1.31 -2.82 -1.42
C GLY A 12 -1.72 -1.58 -0.63
N ILE A 13 -1.61 -1.58 0.70
CA ILE A 13 -2.09 -0.49 1.57
C ILE A 13 -0.92 0.12 2.34
N PHE A 14 -0.13 -0.69 3.03
CA PHE A 14 1.04 -0.18 3.75
C PHE A 14 2.05 0.42 2.77
N PHE A 15 2.72 1.48 3.21
CA PHE A 15 3.66 2.28 2.40
C PHE A 15 3.06 3.03 1.21
N SER A 16 1.75 2.93 0.95
CA SER A 16 1.10 3.70 -0.12
C SER A 16 1.30 5.21 0.04
N GLY A 17 1.29 5.72 1.28
CA GLY A 17 1.59 7.12 1.59
C GLY A 17 3.06 7.49 1.33
N SER A 18 3.99 6.55 1.56
CA SER A 18 5.41 6.75 1.24
C SER A 18 5.65 6.84 -0.26
N PHE A 19 5.06 5.91 -1.03
CA PHE A 19 5.14 5.93 -2.49
C PHE A 19 4.57 7.22 -3.07
N TYR A 20 3.45 7.70 -2.53
CA TYR A 20 2.87 8.98 -2.91
C TYR A 20 3.82 10.16 -2.60
N THR A 21 4.34 10.22 -1.38
CA THR A 21 5.20 11.33 -0.92
C THR A 21 6.49 11.42 -1.73
N ILE A 22 7.11 10.30 -2.06
CA ILE A 22 8.30 10.29 -2.92
C ILE A 22 7.92 10.72 -4.35
N SER A 23 6.80 10.22 -4.88
CA SER A 23 6.32 10.62 -6.22
C SER A 23 5.93 12.10 -6.30
N TRP A 24 5.58 12.74 -5.18
CA TRP A 24 5.32 14.17 -5.12
C TRP A 24 6.57 14.99 -5.49
N HIS A 25 7.76 14.55 -5.07
CA HIS A 25 9.03 15.19 -5.42
C HIS A 25 9.32 15.13 -6.93
N LYS A 26 8.84 14.08 -7.61
CA LYS A 26 8.94 13.96 -9.08
C LYS A 26 8.23 15.12 -9.78
N LYS A 27 7.04 15.52 -9.30
CA LYS A 27 6.28 16.65 -9.86
C LYS A 27 7.01 17.99 -9.72
N ARG A 28 7.91 18.10 -8.74
CA ARG A 28 8.78 19.27 -8.51
C ARG A 28 10.12 19.18 -9.26
N GLY A 29 10.38 18.09 -9.99
CA GLY A 29 11.65 17.85 -10.68
C GLY A 29 12.81 17.53 -9.72
N LEU A 30 12.52 17.09 -8.50
CA LEU A 30 13.51 16.80 -7.45
C LEU A 30 13.79 15.29 -7.36
N MET A 31 15.02 14.95 -6.96
CA MET A 31 15.46 13.58 -6.65
C MET A 31 15.10 12.54 -7.74
N LEU A 32 15.41 12.85 -9.00
CA LEU A 32 14.98 12.07 -10.17
C LEU A 32 15.28 10.57 -10.06
N GLU A 33 16.49 10.18 -9.65
CA GLU A 33 16.86 8.78 -9.47
C GLU A 33 16.02 8.08 -8.40
N LEU A 34 15.81 8.73 -7.24
CA LEU A 34 14.95 8.20 -6.18
C LEU A 34 13.51 8.02 -6.68
N THR A 35 12.96 9.03 -7.38
CA THR A 35 11.59 8.98 -7.88
C THR A 35 11.40 7.93 -8.97
N PHE A 36 12.43 7.69 -9.78
CA PHE A 36 12.44 6.61 -10.76
C PHE A 36 12.49 5.23 -10.07
N SER A 37 13.38 5.04 -9.10
CA SER A 37 13.40 3.81 -8.30
C SER A 37 12.07 3.56 -7.58
N ASN A 38 11.46 4.60 -7.02
CA ASN A 38 10.16 4.54 -6.37
C ASN A 38 9.05 4.07 -7.31
N GLU A 39 9.02 4.57 -8.55
CA GLU A 39 8.08 4.12 -9.57
C GLU A 39 8.25 2.63 -9.87
N LEU A 40 9.50 2.18 -10.06
CA LEU A 40 9.77 0.76 -10.31
C LEU A 40 9.35 -0.13 -9.13
N ILE A 41 9.66 0.27 -7.90
CA ILE A 41 9.28 -0.49 -6.70
C ILE A 41 7.76 -0.53 -6.55
N SER A 42 7.08 0.62 -6.60
CA SER A 42 5.62 0.70 -6.48
C SER A 42 4.89 -0.16 -7.52
N ARG A 43 5.46 -0.30 -8.72
CA ARG A 43 4.92 -1.17 -9.77
C ARG A 43 5.07 -2.65 -9.40
N VAL A 44 6.19 -3.04 -8.79
CA VAL A 44 6.41 -4.41 -8.31
C VAL A 44 5.45 -4.74 -7.17
N GLU A 45 5.30 -3.85 -6.19
CA GLU A 45 4.35 -4.03 -5.09
C GLU A 45 2.90 -4.15 -5.60
N GLY A 46 2.52 -3.36 -6.61
CA GLY A 46 1.23 -3.48 -7.29
C GLY A 46 1.01 -4.87 -7.90
N LEU A 47 2.03 -5.42 -8.56
CA LEU A 47 1.95 -6.78 -9.11
C LEU A 47 1.83 -7.86 -8.04
N HIS A 48 2.51 -7.71 -6.90
CA HIS A 48 2.38 -8.63 -5.76
C HIS A 48 0.98 -8.57 -5.14
N CYS A 49 0.42 -7.37 -5.01
CA CYS A 49 -0.94 -7.16 -4.54
C CYS A 49 -1.97 -7.82 -5.47
N ASP A 50 -1.88 -7.57 -6.78
CA ASP A 50 -2.76 -8.16 -7.80
C ASP A 50 -2.68 -9.70 -7.79
N PHE A 51 -1.47 -10.24 -7.72
CA PHE A 51 -1.25 -11.69 -7.64
C PHE A 51 -1.89 -12.28 -6.38
N SER A 52 -1.73 -11.62 -5.24
CA SER A 52 -2.29 -12.08 -3.96
C SER A 52 -3.82 -11.99 -3.93
N CYS A 53 -4.40 -10.95 -4.55
CA CYS A 53 -5.83 -10.82 -4.77
C CYS A 53 -6.36 -11.96 -5.67
N LEU A 54 -5.66 -12.28 -6.76
CA LEU A 54 -6.01 -13.40 -7.63
C LEU A 54 -5.98 -14.73 -6.88
N LEU A 55 -4.90 -15.00 -6.11
CA LEU A 55 -4.80 -16.19 -5.28
C LEU A 55 -5.95 -16.28 -4.26
N TYR A 56 -6.32 -15.17 -3.63
CA TYR A 56 -7.46 -15.12 -2.70
C TYR A 56 -8.79 -15.42 -3.42
N GLY A 57 -8.95 -14.92 -4.64
CA GLY A 57 -10.11 -15.19 -5.50
C GLY A 57 -10.31 -16.67 -5.84
N LEU A 58 -9.21 -17.41 -5.98
CA LEU A 58 -9.19 -18.85 -6.29
C LEU A 58 -9.41 -19.76 -5.07
N LEU A 59 -9.47 -19.23 -3.85
CA LEU A 59 -9.72 -20.04 -2.65
C LEU A 59 -11.17 -20.53 -2.59
N ASN A 60 -11.35 -21.83 -2.29
CA ASN A 60 -12.67 -22.44 -2.08
C ASN A 60 -13.33 -21.95 -0.79
N ALA A 61 -12.56 -21.88 0.30
CA ALA A 61 -12.99 -21.27 1.55
C ALA A 61 -12.47 -19.83 1.56
N LYS A 62 -13.38 -18.87 1.70
CA LYS A 62 -13.08 -17.44 1.84
C LYS A 62 -13.50 -16.96 3.23
N LEU A 63 -12.89 -15.86 3.68
CA LEU A 63 -13.37 -15.19 4.89
C LEU A 63 -14.74 -14.57 4.63
N SER A 64 -15.50 -14.34 5.70
CA SER A 64 -16.71 -13.53 5.60
C SER A 64 -16.33 -12.11 5.15
N GLU A 65 -17.24 -11.47 4.43
CA GLU A 65 -17.06 -10.10 3.96
C GLU A 65 -16.77 -9.14 5.12
N GLU A 66 -17.48 -9.29 6.24
CA GLU A 66 -17.25 -8.52 7.46
C GLU A 66 -15.80 -8.65 7.97
N ARG A 67 -15.25 -9.88 7.95
CA ARG A 67 -13.88 -10.10 8.39
C ARG A 67 -12.87 -9.50 7.41
N VAL A 68 -13.15 -9.56 6.11
CA VAL A 68 -12.33 -8.91 5.08
C VAL A 68 -12.31 -7.40 5.29
N GLN A 69 -13.50 -6.79 5.39
CA GLN A 69 -13.66 -5.35 5.60
C GLN A 69 -12.95 -4.89 6.87
N LYS A 70 -13.05 -5.65 7.96
CA LYS A 70 -12.35 -5.33 9.22
C LYS A 70 -10.83 -5.30 9.04
N ILE A 71 -10.25 -6.34 8.43
CA ILE A 71 -8.80 -6.41 8.24
C ILE A 71 -8.30 -5.26 7.35
N VAL A 72 -9.02 -4.97 6.26
CA VAL A 72 -8.67 -3.89 5.34
C VAL A 72 -8.84 -2.52 6.02
N ALA A 73 -9.92 -2.29 6.76
CA ALA A 73 -10.15 -1.05 7.49
C ALA A 73 -9.06 -0.81 8.54
N ASP A 74 -8.71 -1.82 9.33
CA ASP A 74 -7.64 -1.74 10.33
C ASP A 74 -6.31 -1.35 9.66
N ALA A 75 -5.97 -1.94 8.50
CA ALA A 75 -4.75 -1.59 7.76
C ALA A 75 -4.77 -0.16 7.22
N VAL A 76 -5.91 0.29 6.68
CA VAL A 76 -6.09 1.65 6.19
C VAL A 76 -5.95 2.67 7.33
N ASP A 77 -6.52 2.40 8.50
CA ASP A 77 -6.45 3.33 9.63
C ASP A 77 -5.03 3.44 10.20
N ILE A 78 -4.26 2.35 10.20
CA ILE A 78 -2.83 2.37 10.53
C ILE A 78 -2.04 3.21 9.52
N GLU A 79 -2.24 3.02 8.22
CA GLU A 79 -1.53 3.79 7.19
C GLU A 79 -1.90 5.28 7.26
N LYS A 80 -3.17 5.62 7.52
CA LYS A 80 -3.59 7.00 7.76
C LYS A 80 -2.88 7.60 8.97
N GLU A 81 -2.79 6.87 10.08
CA GLU A 81 -2.08 7.33 11.27
C GLU A 81 -0.60 7.62 10.95
N PHE A 82 0.05 6.72 10.23
CA PHE A 82 1.42 6.90 9.77
C PHE A 82 1.58 8.16 8.90
N VAL A 83 0.74 8.34 7.88
CA VAL A 83 0.81 9.50 6.98
C VAL A 83 0.46 10.80 7.69
N CYS A 84 -0.53 10.82 8.56
CA CYS A 84 -0.97 12.06 9.21
C CYS A 84 -0.04 12.50 10.36
N TYR A 85 0.56 11.56 11.09
CA TYR A 85 1.29 11.87 12.32
C TYR A 85 2.79 11.55 12.27
N ALA A 86 3.20 10.46 11.61
CA ALA A 86 4.61 10.07 11.54
C ALA A 86 5.35 10.68 10.33
N LEU A 87 4.64 10.90 9.23
CA LEU A 87 5.14 11.59 8.02
C LEU A 87 4.32 12.87 7.73
N PRO A 88 4.40 13.91 8.58
CA PRO A 88 3.60 15.11 8.39
C PRO A 88 3.83 15.70 6.99
N THR A 89 2.74 16.01 6.28
CA THR A 89 2.75 16.50 4.89
C THR A 89 3.57 17.77 4.68
N SER A 90 3.86 18.51 5.75
CA SER A 90 4.81 19.64 5.76
C SER A 90 6.25 19.25 5.39
N LEU A 91 6.62 17.97 5.42
CA LEU A 91 7.90 17.47 4.93
C LEU A 91 7.95 17.36 3.39
N SER A 92 6.79 17.44 2.72
CA SER A 92 6.66 17.35 1.26
C SER A 92 6.43 18.70 0.56
N GLU A 93 6.26 19.78 1.33
CA GLU A 93 6.16 21.18 0.86
C GLU A 93 7.52 21.79 0.51
#